data_AF-A8P0A9-F1
#
_entry.id   AF-A8P0A9-F1
#
_cell.length_a   1.000
_cell.length_b   1.000
_cell.length_c   1.000
_cell.angle_alpha   90.00
_cell.angle_beta   90.00
_cell.angle_gamma   90.00
#
_symmetry.space_group_name_H-M   'P 1'
#
loop_
_entity.id
_entity.type
_entity.pdbx_description
1 polymer ?
#
loop_
_entity_poly.entity_id
_entity_poly.type
_entity_poly.pdbx_seq_one_letter_code
_entity_poly.pdbx_strand_id
1 'polypeptide(L)'
;MAFRNSGFDFSDGKVTGPNATIAQHPDLADKLSTGSNQPVHLQRNKTERRRLQGLQRTNTFTAAPRTTQGEMGWKQRWDVWMINEGGRQLFFGTWIFLHLLVAVFGFMHYQLKDNSEGARSVFGITFPIARTAALVLHVDVIFILLPVCRNFISLLRRTPLNDIIPFDKNITFHKATAWSIVIGSAVHTLAHMVNFTKLALSIPNMTTGQRIGAFMAANFATGPGLTGWIMWLALGIMVWFAIEKRRRAHFERFWYSHHLFIVFFINWQLHGMFCMIKPDRPPYCSFNTIGVFWRYWLVGGVIWIWERILREIRSRHRTHIHKVIQHPSSVMEVQIKKEKTTTRAGQYIFLSCPEISYFQWHPFTLTSAPEEDFISVHIRVAGDWTTAFSKALGCDFERKKKGDDGAVAKPAAVPPPINRPLPRVMVDGPFGSASEDFLKYETVLLVGGGIGVTPFASILKHIWYRMNNLTDAKPTRLSKVYFTWVIKDFGTAEWFHSLLHAIEEEDTQNRIEINIYLTAKLKEDEVNNIIVQDVGAEKDAITSLRAPTHFGRPNWDRVFGSLCEKHPETDVGVFFCGPAPLSKTLHSMCNKYSTPKGTRFFYGKENF
;
A
#
# COMPACT_ATOMS: atom_id res chain seq x y z
N MET A 1 -77.24 -21.36 19.21
CA MET A 1 -75.89 -21.85 18.90
C MET A 1 -75.84 -22.13 17.41
N ALA A 2 -74.97 -21.39 16.72
CA ALA A 2 -75.14 -20.97 15.34
C ALA A 2 -74.35 -21.81 14.31
N PHE A 3 -74.97 -21.90 13.14
CA PHE A 3 -74.59 -22.52 11.86
C PHE A 3 -73.37 -21.80 11.23
N ARG A 4 -72.35 -22.53 10.73
CA ARG A 4 -72.14 -23.13 9.39
C ARG A 4 -71.64 -22.16 8.29
N ASN A 5 -70.44 -22.51 7.80
CA ASN A 5 -70.01 -22.68 6.41
C ASN A 5 -69.91 -21.52 5.38
N SER A 6 -68.70 -21.48 4.79
CA SER A 6 -68.35 -21.41 3.36
C SER A 6 -68.67 -20.18 2.51
N GLY A 7 -67.67 -19.77 1.71
CA GLY A 7 -67.90 -19.20 0.38
C GLY A 7 -67.18 -17.87 0.12
N PHE A 8 -66.44 -17.82 -0.97
CA PHE A 8 -65.82 -16.65 -1.59
C PHE A 8 -66.85 -15.60 -2.05
N ASP A 9 -66.41 -14.33 -2.17
CA ASP A 9 -66.62 -13.35 -3.27
C ASP A 9 -66.86 -11.89 -2.77
N PHE A 10 -66.57 -10.97 -3.68
CA PHE A 10 -66.16 -9.57 -3.65
C PHE A 10 -67.29 -8.56 -3.34
N SER A 11 -66.95 -7.33 -2.92
CA SER A 11 -67.39 -6.05 -3.53
C SER A 11 -67.16 -4.83 -2.62
N ASP A 12 -66.63 -3.76 -3.24
CA ASP A 12 -66.59 -2.39 -2.70
C ASP A 12 -67.99 -1.82 -2.52
N GLY A 13 -68.20 -1.01 -1.47
CA GLY A 13 -69.50 -0.35 -1.27
C GLY A 13 -69.57 0.67 -0.14
N LYS A 14 -69.21 1.92 -0.46
CA LYS A 14 -69.78 3.21 -0.01
C LYS A 14 -70.25 3.41 1.44
N VAL A 15 -69.67 4.46 2.02
CA VAL A 15 -70.01 5.23 3.22
C VAL A 15 -71.45 5.77 3.23
N THR A 16 -72.12 5.72 4.39
CA THR A 16 -73.17 6.67 4.81
C THR A 16 -73.05 6.92 6.33
N GLY A 17 -72.95 8.20 6.74
CA GLY A 17 -72.61 8.68 8.11
C GLY A 17 -73.73 8.55 9.18
N PRO A 18 -73.85 9.43 10.21
CA PRO A 18 -72.96 10.53 10.65
C PRO A 18 -72.49 10.44 12.12
N ASN A 19 -71.24 10.89 12.36
CA ASN A 19 -70.62 11.39 13.60
C ASN A 19 -70.52 10.55 14.89
N ALA A 20 -69.29 10.61 15.44
CA ALA A 20 -68.78 10.27 16.78
C ALA A 20 -68.16 8.85 16.89
N THR A 21 -66.86 8.61 17.13
CA THR A 21 -65.74 9.43 17.64
C THR A 21 -64.40 8.70 17.39
N ILE A 22 -63.53 9.21 16.50
CA ILE A 22 -62.07 8.93 16.50
C ILE A 22 -61.34 10.21 16.03
N ALA A 23 -61.64 11.34 16.66
CA ALA A 23 -61.06 12.66 16.32
C ALA A 23 -60.29 13.29 17.50
N GLN A 24 -59.77 12.48 18.42
CA GLN A 24 -58.95 12.95 19.53
C GLN A 24 -57.68 12.09 19.69
N HIS A 25 -56.84 12.07 18.66
CA HIS A 25 -55.42 11.76 18.84
C HIS A 25 -54.61 13.02 18.51
N PRO A 26 -53.73 13.49 19.42
CA PRO A 26 -53.14 14.83 19.33
C PRO A 26 -52.13 15.07 18.19
N ASP A 27 -51.89 14.10 17.31
CA ASP A 27 -50.86 14.19 16.26
C ASP A 27 -51.40 14.47 14.84
N LEU A 28 -52.70 14.75 14.69
CA LEU A 28 -53.36 14.88 13.37
C LEU A 28 -53.95 16.26 13.05
N ALA A 29 -53.55 17.31 13.76
CA ALA A 29 -53.93 18.68 13.44
C ALA A 29 -52.73 19.45 12.86
N ASP A 30 -52.49 19.29 11.56
CA ASP A 30 -52.23 20.42 10.66
C ASP A 30 -52.30 19.97 9.19
N LYS A 31 -53.47 20.18 8.59
CA LYS A 31 -53.65 20.20 7.14
C LYS A 31 -53.41 21.63 6.66
N LEU A 32 -52.63 21.82 5.60
CA LEU A 32 -53.11 22.54 4.40
C LEU A 32 -52.12 22.47 3.22
N SER A 33 -52.69 22.02 2.10
CA SER A 33 -52.39 22.37 0.71
C SER A 33 -51.43 21.50 -0.13
N THR A 34 -52.02 21.02 -1.24
CA THR A 34 -51.43 20.59 -2.52
C THR A 34 -50.88 19.15 -2.67
N GLY A 35 -51.82 18.27 -3.06
CA GLY A 35 -51.69 17.31 -4.17
C GLY A 35 -50.41 16.51 -4.36
N SER A 36 -50.38 15.28 -3.84
CA SER A 36 -49.84 14.10 -4.55
C SER A 36 -50.18 12.81 -3.80
N ASN A 37 -50.77 11.85 -4.50
CA ASN A 37 -50.93 10.47 -4.00
C ASN A 37 -49.55 9.80 -3.98
N GLN A 38 -48.94 9.69 -2.80
CA GLN A 38 -47.87 8.72 -2.54
C GLN A 38 -48.10 8.03 -1.18
N PRO A 39 -47.80 6.72 -1.06
CA PRO A 39 -47.95 5.97 0.18
C PRO A 39 -46.99 6.50 1.26
N VAL A 40 -47.46 6.55 2.51
CA VAL A 40 -46.88 7.26 3.68
C VAL A 40 -45.61 6.60 4.26
N HIS A 41 -45.10 5.53 3.66
CA HIS A 41 -43.80 4.96 4.04
C HIS A 41 -42.67 5.66 3.27
N LEU A 42 -41.80 6.38 4.00
CA LEU A 42 -40.56 7.08 3.57
C LEU A 42 -40.64 8.56 3.17
N GLN A 43 -41.41 9.39 3.88
CA GLN A 43 -40.97 10.77 4.06
C GLN A 43 -39.86 10.82 5.11
N ARG A 44 -38.60 10.60 4.69
CA ARG A 44 -37.42 10.87 5.51
C ARG A 44 -37.52 12.27 6.12
N ASN A 45 -37.27 12.37 7.43
CA ASN A 45 -37.42 13.60 8.20
C ASN A 45 -36.61 14.75 7.57
N LYS A 46 -37.09 16.00 7.65
CA LYS A 46 -36.39 17.19 7.09
C LYS A 46 -34.96 17.30 7.61
N THR A 47 -34.73 16.88 8.85
CA THR A 47 -33.41 16.81 9.52
C THR A 47 -32.47 15.78 8.86
N GLU A 48 -32.98 14.61 8.52
CA GLU A 48 -32.21 13.55 7.85
C GLU A 48 -31.79 13.97 6.43
N ARG A 49 -32.66 14.70 5.70
CA ARG A 49 -32.31 15.30 4.41
C ARG A 49 -31.20 16.34 4.55
N ARG A 50 -31.17 17.14 5.63
CA ARG A 50 -30.08 18.11 5.89
C ARG A 50 -28.75 17.43 6.23
N ARG A 51 -28.77 16.30 6.93
CA ARG A 51 -27.56 15.52 7.31
C ARG A 51 -26.92 14.79 6.14
N LEU A 52 -27.73 14.19 5.27
CA LEU A 52 -27.21 13.47 4.10
C LEU A 52 -26.49 14.43 3.16
N GLN A 53 -25.19 14.24 3.05
CA GLN A 53 -24.32 14.97 2.13
C GLN A 53 -24.50 14.43 0.71
N GLY A 54 -23.94 15.10 -0.29
CA GLY A 54 -24.30 14.93 -1.69
C GLY A 54 -24.42 13.47 -2.10
N LEU A 55 -23.34 12.69 -2.02
CA LEU A 55 -23.25 11.28 -2.44
C LEU A 55 -24.25 10.39 -1.67
N GLN A 56 -24.50 10.73 -0.41
CA GLN A 56 -25.43 10.03 0.47
C GLN A 56 -26.90 10.24 0.08
N ARG A 57 -27.26 11.40 -0.48
CA ARG A 57 -28.62 11.66 -1.01
C ARG A 57 -28.92 10.84 -2.27
N THR A 58 -27.97 10.79 -3.21
CA THR A 58 -28.09 9.96 -4.43
C THR A 58 -28.13 8.47 -4.08
N ASN A 59 -27.52 8.10 -2.95
CA ASN A 59 -27.60 6.77 -2.37
C ASN A 59 -28.97 6.35 -1.80
N THR A 60 -30.06 7.09 -2.01
CA THR A 60 -31.41 6.60 -1.64
C THR A 60 -32.52 6.79 -2.67
N PHE A 61 -32.34 7.63 -3.69
CA PHE A 61 -33.46 7.98 -4.59
C PHE A 61 -33.41 7.34 -5.99
N THR A 62 -32.27 6.81 -6.42
CA THR A 62 -32.15 6.20 -7.74
C THR A 62 -31.20 5.01 -7.70
N ALA A 63 -31.65 3.86 -8.19
CA ALA A 63 -30.72 2.91 -8.79
C ALA A 63 -30.21 3.61 -10.06
N ALA A 64 -28.96 4.07 -10.06
CA ALA A 64 -28.37 4.64 -11.26
C ALA A 64 -28.57 3.62 -12.39
N PRO A 65 -29.18 4.02 -13.53
CA PRO A 65 -29.29 3.12 -14.66
C PRO A 65 -27.87 2.69 -15.03
N ARG A 66 -27.67 1.38 -15.24
CA ARG A 66 -26.44 0.90 -15.84
C ARG A 66 -26.25 1.68 -17.13
N THR A 67 -25.31 2.62 -17.16
CA THR A 67 -24.80 3.13 -18.42
C THR A 67 -24.12 1.93 -19.07
N THR A 68 -24.87 1.21 -19.90
CA THR A 68 -24.31 0.27 -20.85
C THR A 68 -23.39 1.09 -21.72
N GLN A 69 -22.11 1.12 -21.36
CA GLN A 69 -21.07 1.71 -22.19
C GLN A 69 -21.23 1.06 -23.57
N GLY A 70 -21.51 1.87 -24.59
CA GLY A 70 -21.47 1.42 -25.98
C GLY A 70 -20.10 0.79 -26.25
N GLU A 71 -20.02 -0.08 -27.27
CA GLU A 71 -18.78 -0.77 -27.58
C GLU A 71 -17.63 0.23 -27.77
N MET A 72 -16.72 0.29 -26.79
CA MET A 72 -15.56 1.18 -26.86
C MET A 72 -14.67 0.75 -28.01
N GLY A 73 -14.29 1.69 -28.86
CA GLY A 73 -13.30 1.46 -29.91
C GLY A 73 -11.94 1.08 -29.32
N TRP A 74 -11.08 0.44 -30.12
CA TRP A 74 -9.77 -0.04 -29.64
C TRP A 74 -8.90 1.07 -29.02
N LYS A 75 -8.84 2.26 -29.63
CA LYS A 75 -8.10 3.42 -29.08
C LYS A 75 -8.64 3.85 -27.72
N GLN A 76 -9.95 3.90 -27.56
CA GLN A 76 -10.60 4.28 -26.29
C GLN A 76 -10.32 3.26 -25.18
N ARG A 77 -10.34 1.96 -25.50
CA ARG A 77 -9.95 0.91 -24.55
C ARG A 77 -8.49 1.04 -24.15
N TRP A 78 -7.62 1.36 -25.11
CA TRP A 78 -6.20 1.62 -24.85
C TRP A 78 -6.01 2.82 -23.92
N ASP A 79 -6.68 3.94 -24.19
CA ASP A 79 -6.58 5.15 -23.36
C ASP A 79 -7.05 4.90 -21.92
N VAL A 80 -8.17 4.19 -21.73
CA VAL A 80 -8.65 3.82 -20.38
C VAL A 80 -7.68 2.87 -19.68
N TRP A 81 -7.12 1.90 -20.40
CA TRP A 81 -6.12 0.99 -19.86
C TRP A 81 -4.83 1.72 -19.44
N MET A 82 -4.43 2.73 -20.21
CA MET A 82 -3.23 3.54 -19.94
C MET A 82 -3.31 4.30 -18.60
N ILE A 83 -4.50 4.63 -18.10
CA ILE A 83 -4.71 5.38 -16.85
C ILE A 83 -4.10 4.65 -15.65
N ASN A 84 -4.43 3.37 -15.45
CA ASN A 84 -4.06 2.63 -14.23
C ASN A 84 -3.11 1.45 -14.48
N GLU A 85 -3.13 0.87 -15.68
CA GLU A 85 -2.38 -0.35 -16.00
C GLU A 85 -1.20 -0.09 -16.94
N GLY A 86 -1.38 0.80 -17.92
CA GLY A 86 -0.47 0.90 -19.05
C GLY A 86 0.96 1.26 -18.69
N GLY A 87 1.20 2.32 -17.92
CA GLY A 87 2.56 2.71 -17.53
C GLY A 87 3.33 1.58 -16.83
N ARG A 88 2.65 0.83 -15.95
CA ARG A 88 3.26 -0.32 -15.25
C ARG A 88 3.57 -1.47 -16.18
N GLN A 89 2.63 -1.85 -17.03
CA GLN A 89 2.80 -3.00 -17.93
C GLN A 89 3.80 -2.69 -19.05
N LEU A 90 3.81 -1.47 -19.59
CA LEU A 90 4.78 -1.03 -20.58
C LEU A 90 6.20 -0.99 -20.00
N PHE A 91 6.38 -0.42 -18.80
CA PHE A 91 7.69 -0.43 -18.14
C PHE A 91 8.18 -1.86 -17.90
N PHE A 92 7.32 -2.75 -17.39
CA PHE A 92 7.68 -4.14 -17.15
C PHE A 92 7.94 -4.91 -18.46
N GLY A 93 7.17 -4.64 -19.50
CA GLY A 93 7.36 -5.19 -20.84
C GLY A 93 8.70 -4.77 -21.45
N THR A 94 9.07 -3.50 -21.34
CA THR A 94 10.39 -2.99 -21.76
C THR A 94 11.52 -3.66 -20.99
N TRP A 95 11.35 -3.88 -19.68
CA TRP A 95 12.32 -4.60 -18.86
C TRP A 95 12.46 -6.06 -19.31
N ILE A 96 11.37 -6.78 -19.58
CA ILE A 96 11.42 -8.15 -20.15
C ILE A 96 12.10 -8.14 -21.52
N PHE A 97 11.72 -7.20 -22.38
CA PHE A 97 12.30 -7.05 -23.71
C PHE A 97 13.82 -6.84 -23.65
N LEU A 98 14.30 -6.02 -22.70
CA LEU A 98 15.73 -5.85 -22.44
C LEU A 98 16.40 -7.19 -22.05
N HIS A 99 15.77 -8.00 -21.20
CA HIS A 99 16.31 -9.31 -20.80
C HIS A 99 16.39 -10.28 -21.99
N LEU A 100 15.34 -10.32 -22.81
CA LEU A 100 15.32 -11.14 -24.02
C LEU A 100 16.37 -10.68 -25.02
N LEU A 101 16.52 -9.37 -25.23
CA LEU A 101 17.52 -8.77 -26.09
C LEU A 101 18.92 -9.18 -25.62
N VAL A 102 19.23 -8.98 -24.34
CA VAL A 102 20.52 -9.35 -23.75
C VAL A 102 20.76 -10.87 -23.85
N ALA A 103 19.72 -11.68 -23.68
CA ALA A 103 19.82 -13.13 -23.80
C ALA A 103 20.12 -13.57 -25.26
N VAL A 104 19.40 -13.03 -26.24
CA VAL A 104 19.59 -13.37 -27.66
C VAL A 104 20.95 -12.90 -28.16
N PHE A 105 21.27 -11.61 -27.98
CA PHE A 105 22.55 -11.06 -28.42
C PHE A 105 23.72 -11.62 -27.62
N GLY A 106 23.54 -11.88 -26.32
CA GLY A 106 24.54 -12.55 -25.50
C GLY A 106 24.83 -13.96 -26.00
N PHE A 107 23.78 -14.74 -26.30
CA PHE A 107 23.93 -16.08 -26.85
C PHE A 107 24.63 -16.07 -28.21
N MET A 108 24.18 -15.22 -29.14
CA MET A 108 24.82 -15.06 -30.44
C MET A 108 26.28 -14.63 -30.30
N HIS A 109 26.58 -13.69 -29.40
CA HIS A 109 27.94 -13.24 -29.13
C HIS A 109 28.82 -14.42 -28.69
N TYR A 110 28.43 -15.19 -27.67
CA TYR A 110 29.25 -16.30 -27.20
C TYR A 110 29.25 -17.52 -28.13
N GLN A 111 28.22 -17.68 -28.97
CA GLN A 111 28.14 -18.76 -29.95
C GLN A 111 29.00 -18.49 -31.18
N LEU A 112 29.16 -17.23 -31.59
CA LEU A 112 29.84 -16.84 -32.84
C LEU A 112 31.22 -16.21 -32.61
N LYS A 113 31.60 -15.90 -31.36
CA LYS A 113 32.88 -15.27 -31.06
C LYS A 113 34.06 -16.21 -31.33
N ASP A 114 34.94 -15.77 -32.22
CA ASP A 114 36.18 -16.48 -32.61
C ASP A 114 37.10 -16.74 -31.41
N ASN A 115 37.14 -15.83 -30.44
CA ASN A 115 38.00 -15.95 -29.25
C ASN A 115 37.42 -16.89 -28.17
N SER A 116 36.56 -17.82 -28.54
CA SER A 116 35.91 -18.81 -27.66
C SER A 116 35.66 -20.15 -28.37
N GLU A 117 36.40 -20.45 -29.43
CA GLU A 117 36.38 -21.73 -30.14
C GLU A 117 36.81 -22.89 -29.24
N GLY A 118 37.88 -22.73 -28.45
CA GLY A 118 38.37 -23.77 -27.55
C GLY A 118 37.36 -24.13 -26.46
N ALA A 119 36.71 -23.12 -25.88
CA ALA A 119 35.63 -23.33 -24.91
C ALA A 119 34.40 -23.99 -25.57
N ARG A 120 34.04 -23.59 -26.79
CA ARG A 120 32.90 -24.16 -27.54
C ARG A 120 33.16 -25.60 -27.98
N SER A 121 34.38 -25.97 -28.34
CA SER A 121 34.70 -27.35 -28.75
C SER A 121 34.60 -28.34 -27.58
N VAL A 122 35.01 -27.93 -26.37
CA VAL A 122 34.93 -28.77 -25.16
C VAL A 122 33.52 -28.81 -24.59
N PHE A 123 32.87 -27.65 -24.45
CA PHE A 123 31.60 -27.53 -23.73
C PHE A 123 30.37 -27.57 -24.64
N GLY A 124 30.51 -27.30 -25.94
CA GLY A 124 29.38 -27.19 -26.87
C GLY A 124 28.40 -26.08 -26.51
N ILE A 125 27.11 -26.30 -26.79
CA ILE A 125 26.04 -25.30 -26.60
C ILE A 125 25.82 -24.86 -25.14
N THR A 126 26.28 -25.63 -24.16
CA THR A 126 26.12 -25.28 -22.74
C THR A 126 27.08 -24.18 -22.29
N PHE A 127 28.16 -23.91 -23.03
CA PHE A 127 29.01 -22.74 -22.80
C PHE A 127 28.28 -21.41 -23.08
N PRO A 128 27.76 -21.15 -24.29
CA PRO A 128 27.07 -19.88 -24.56
C PRO A 128 25.83 -19.73 -23.67
N ILE A 129 25.11 -20.80 -23.32
CA ILE A 129 24.00 -20.74 -22.34
C ILE A 129 24.50 -20.23 -20.98
N ALA A 130 25.56 -20.84 -20.43
CA ALA A 130 26.11 -20.45 -19.13
C ALA A 130 26.58 -19.00 -19.11
N ARG A 131 27.28 -18.56 -20.16
CA ARG A 131 27.79 -17.18 -20.30
C ARG A 131 26.69 -16.15 -20.52
N THR A 132 25.65 -16.52 -21.25
CA THR A 132 24.47 -15.67 -21.48
C THR A 132 23.68 -15.51 -20.19
N ALA A 133 23.44 -16.59 -19.44
CA ALA A 133 22.78 -16.52 -18.14
C ALA A 133 23.56 -15.62 -17.18
N ALA A 134 24.90 -15.70 -17.16
CA ALA A 134 25.74 -14.78 -16.38
C ALA A 134 25.59 -13.30 -16.81
N LEU A 135 25.44 -13.04 -18.12
CA LEU A 135 25.24 -11.68 -18.64
C LEU A 135 23.88 -11.11 -18.23
N VAL A 136 22.81 -11.91 -18.31
CA VAL A 136 21.48 -11.52 -17.81
C VAL A 136 21.52 -11.22 -16.32
N LEU A 137 22.18 -12.09 -15.54
CA LEU A 137 22.38 -11.88 -14.10
C LEU A 137 23.15 -10.58 -13.79
N HIS A 138 24.12 -10.19 -14.62
CA HIS A 138 24.81 -8.90 -14.46
C HIS A 138 23.89 -7.70 -14.70
N VAL A 139 22.96 -7.79 -15.66
CA VAL A 139 21.94 -6.76 -15.87
C VAL A 139 21.01 -6.65 -14.66
N ASP A 140 20.58 -7.78 -14.09
CA ASP A 140 19.75 -7.80 -12.89
C ASP A 140 20.42 -7.10 -11.69
N VAL A 141 21.74 -7.25 -11.55
CA VAL A 141 22.52 -6.60 -10.47
C VAL A 141 22.48 -5.08 -10.56
N ILE A 142 22.41 -4.49 -11.76
CA ILE A 142 22.24 -3.03 -11.92
C ILE A 142 20.93 -2.60 -11.24
N PHE A 143 19.87 -3.37 -11.44
CA PHE A 143 18.51 -2.99 -11.06
C PHE A 143 18.08 -3.45 -9.67
N ILE A 144 18.73 -4.41 -9.03
CA ILE A 144 18.23 -4.99 -7.78
C ILE A 144 18.27 -4.01 -6.58
N LEU A 145 19.26 -3.10 -6.55
CA LEU A 145 19.48 -2.16 -5.43
C LEU A 145 18.77 -0.82 -5.59
N LEU A 146 18.56 -0.33 -6.81
CA LEU A 146 17.90 0.95 -7.07
C LEU A 146 16.49 1.07 -6.45
N PRO A 147 15.61 0.05 -6.52
CA PRO A 147 14.23 0.18 -6.08
C PRO A 147 14.11 0.21 -4.55
N VAL A 148 15.14 -0.22 -3.82
CA VAL A 148 15.18 -0.16 -2.35
C VAL A 148 15.82 1.13 -1.83
N CYS A 149 16.27 2.03 -2.71
CA CYS A 149 16.80 3.35 -2.36
C CYS A 149 15.66 4.38 -2.28
N ARG A 150 15.09 4.55 -1.08
CA ARG A 150 13.85 5.33 -0.87
C ARG A 150 14.00 6.81 -1.13
N ASN A 151 15.10 7.47 -0.72
CA ASN A 151 15.29 8.89 -1.05
C ASN A 151 15.50 9.07 -2.55
N PHE A 152 16.26 8.19 -3.19
CA PHE A 152 16.47 8.21 -4.64
C PHE A 152 15.14 8.07 -5.40
N ILE A 153 14.30 7.09 -5.02
CA ILE A 153 12.97 6.90 -5.60
C ILE A 153 12.06 8.11 -5.32
N SER A 154 12.12 8.67 -4.10
CA SER A 154 11.35 9.87 -3.74
C SER A 154 11.78 11.11 -4.54
N LEU A 155 13.07 11.22 -4.87
CA LEU A 155 13.61 12.29 -5.72
C LEU A 155 13.11 12.13 -7.16
N LEU A 156 13.24 10.94 -7.74
CA LEU A 156 12.80 10.66 -9.11
C LEU A 156 11.30 10.83 -9.31
N ARG A 157 10.49 10.49 -8.30
CA ARG A 157 9.04 10.72 -8.30
C ARG A 157 8.64 12.18 -8.53
N ARG A 158 9.49 13.13 -8.15
CA ARG A 158 9.23 14.56 -8.33
C ARG A 158 9.54 15.06 -9.74
N THR A 159 10.19 14.24 -10.55
CA THR A 159 10.53 14.57 -11.93
C THR A 159 9.41 14.12 -12.88
N PRO A 160 9.36 14.65 -14.12
CA PRO A 160 8.43 14.19 -15.15
C PRO A 160 8.53 12.68 -15.47
N LEU A 161 9.60 12.01 -15.04
CA LEU A 161 9.74 10.56 -15.17
C LEU A 161 8.64 9.78 -14.45
N ASN A 162 8.00 10.36 -13.44
CA ASN A 162 6.94 9.69 -12.69
C ASN A 162 5.70 9.38 -13.54
N ASP A 163 5.49 10.12 -14.63
CA ASP A 163 4.36 9.90 -15.54
C ASP A 163 4.58 8.65 -16.43
N ILE A 164 5.84 8.23 -16.58
CA ILE A 164 6.24 7.09 -17.42
C ILE A 164 6.60 5.87 -16.56
N ILE A 165 7.39 6.09 -15.50
CA ILE A 165 7.93 5.04 -14.65
C ILE A 165 7.14 4.98 -13.34
N PRO A 166 6.50 3.84 -13.00
CA PRO A 166 5.70 3.69 -11.80
C PRO A 166 6.58 3.50 -10.55
N PHE A 167 7.19 4.57 -10.07
CA PHE A 167 8.11 4.54 -8.92
C PHE A 167 7.46 4.00 -7.62
N ASP A 168 6.13 4.08 -7.48
CA ASP A 168 5.36 3.45 -6.40
C ASP A 168 5.40 1.92 -6.36
N LYS A 169 5.78 1.30 -7.50
CA LYS A 169 5.90 -0.16 -7.62
C LYS A 169 7.34 -0.63 -7.49
N ASN A 170 8.26 0.21 -6.99
CA ASN A 170 9.66 -0.11 -6.77
C ASN A 170 9.90 -1.47 -6.08
N ILE A 171 9.18 -1.79 -5.00
CA ILE A 171 9.33 -3.08 -4.30
C ILE A 171 8.77 -4.25 -5.12
N THR A 172 7.76 -4.01 -5.95
CA THR A 172 7.26 -5.04 -6.89
C THR A 172 8.32 -5.33 -7.95
N PHE A 173 8.97 -4.29 -8.46
CA PHE A 173 10.08 -4.41 -9.39
C PHE A 173 11.29 -5.13 -8.77
N HIS A 174 11.69 -4.78 -7.55
CA HIS A 174 12.75 -5.49 -6.81
C HIS A 174 12.46 -7.00 -6.69
N LYS A 175 11.21 -7.39 -6.40
CA LYS A 175 10.81 -8.80 -6.36
C LYS A 175 10.90 -9.48 -7.72
N ALA A 176 10.53 -8.79 -8.80
CA ALA A 176 10.62 -9.33 -10.14
C ALA A 176 12.08 -9.56 -10.56
N THR A 177 12.96 -8.58 -10.33
CA THR A 177 14.41 -8.72 -10.53
C THR A 177 15.00 -9.85 -9.67
N ALA A 178 14.57 -9.99 -8.40
CA ALA A 178 15.02 -11.09 -7.56
C ALA A 178 14.64 -12.47 -8.12
N TRP A 179 13.44 -12.61 -8.69
CA TRP A 179 13.05 -13.85 -9.37
C TRP A 179 13.83 -14.10 -10.67
N SER A 180 14.16 -13.05 -11.42
CA SER A 180 15.07 -13.16 -12.56
C SER A 180 16.45 -13.67 -12.13
N ILE A 181 17.00 -13.17 -11.02
CA ILE A 181 18.26 -13.65 -10.45
C ILE A 181 18.18 -15.14 -10.09
N VAL A 182 17.08 -15.61 -9.49
CA VAL A 182 16.90 -17.03 -9.16
C VAL A 182 16.88 -17.90 -10.42
N ILE A 183 16.10 -17.51 -11.43
CA ILE A 183 15.97 -18.26 -12.68
C ILE A 183 17.30 -18.25 -13.44
N GLY A 184 17.94 -17.08 -13.59
CA GLY A 184 19.23 -16.93 -14.24
C GLY A 184 20.32 -17.76 -13.54
N SER A 185 20.30 -17.80 -12.21
CA SER A 185 21.23 -18.60 -11.40
C SER A 185 21.00 -20.10 -11.58
N ALA A 186 19.74 -20.55 -11.66
CA ALA A 186 19.38 -21.93 -12.00
C ALA A 186 19.91 -22.33 -13.38
N VAL A 187 19.62 -21.53 -14.42
CA VAL A 187 20.09 -21.81 -15.79
C VAL A 187 21.61 -21.80 -15.86
N HIS A 188 22.27 -20.81 -15.24
CA HIS A 188 23.71 -20.69 -15.20
C HIS A 188 24.37 -21.92 -14.54
N THR A 189 23.88 -22.32 -13.38
CA THR A 189 24.43 -23.46 -12.63
C THR A 189 24.17 -24.78 -13.33
N LEU A 190 22.97 -25.03 -13.85
CA LEU A 190 22.66 -26.25 -14.60
C LEU A 190 23.56 -26.38 -15.85
N ALA A 191 23.76 -25.28 -16.58
CA ALA A 191 24.68 -25.27 -17.72
C ALA A 191 26.13 -25.55 -17.28
N HIS A 192 26.56 -25.01 -16.14
CA HIS A 192 27.88 -25.32 -15.57
C HIS A 192 28.02 -26.76 -15.07
N MET A 193 26.96 -27.39 -14.54
CA MET A 193 27.00 -28.81 -14.17
C MET A 193 27.32 -29.66 -15.40
N VAL A 194 26.66 -29.39 -16.53
CA VAL A 194 26.95 -30.08 -17.79
C VAL A 194 28.36 -29.76 -18.30
N ASN A 195 28.81 -28.50 -18.19
CA ASN A 195 30.17 -28.12 -18.60
C ASN A 195 31.24 -28.83 -17.75
N PHE A 196 31.04 -28.98 -16.45
CA PHE A 196 31.96 -29.73 -15.59
C PHE A 196 31.99 -31.21 -15.91
N THR A 197 30.84 -31.83 -16.22
CA THR A 197 30.81 -33.21 -16.71
C THR A 197 31.57 -33.36 -18.02
N LYS A 198 31.34 -32.47 -19.00
CA LYS A 198 32.06 -32.48 -20.28
C LYS A 198 33.56 -32.25 -20.10
N LEU A 199 33.97 -31.37 -19.18
CA LEU A 199 35.36 -31.16 -18.84
C LEU A 199 36.00 -32.45 -18.33
N ALA A 200 35.37 -33.14 -17.38
CA ALA A 200 35.88 -34.39 -16.84
C ALA A 200 35.95 -35.50 -17.90
N LEU A 201 35.03 -35.52 -18.86
CA LEU A 201 35.05 -36.46 -19.99
C LEU A 201 36.12 -36.13 -21.04
N SER A 202 36.51 -34.86 -21.18
CA SER A 202 37.50 -34.42 -22.17
C SER A 202 38.94 -34.78 -21.81
N ILE A 203 39.23 -35.15 -20.55
CA ILE A 203 40.57 -35.49 -20.12
C ILE A 203 40.91 -36.93 -20.54
N PRO A 204 41.94 -37.15 -21.38
CA PRO A 204 42.29 -38.47 -21.87
C PRO A 204 42.84 -39.36 -20.74
N ASN A 205 42.71 -40.67 -20.89
CA ASN A 205 43.31 -41.69 -20.01
C ASN A 205 42.84 -41.69 -18.53
N MET A 206 41.69 -41.06 -18.21
CA MET A 206 41.07 -41.15 -16.88
C MET A 206 40.04 -42.29 -16.77
N THR A 207 40.14 -43.08 -15.70
CA THR A 207 39.12 -44.06 -15.30
C THR A 207 37.83 -43.37 -14.84
N THR A 208 36.71 -44.09 -14.78
CA THR A 208 35.41 -43.56 -14.32
C THR A 208 35.50 -42.92 -12.92
N GLY A 209 36.21 -43.57 -11.99
CA GLY A 209 36.41 -43.03 -10.63
C GLY A 209 37.19 -41.70 -10.62
N GLN A 210 38.24 -41.60 -11.45
CA GLN A 210 39.01 -40.35 -11.59
C GLN A 210 38.18 -39.24 -12.24
N ARG A 211 37.28 -39.55 -13.18
CA ARG A 211 36.37 -38.56 -13.78
C ARG A 211 35.35 -38.02 -12.77
N ILE A 212 34.81 -38.89 -11.91
CA ILE A 212 33.95 -38.46 -10.79
C ILE A 212 34.75 -37.56 -9.84
N GLY A 213 35.99 -37.94 -9.51
CA GLY A 213 36.90 -37.12 -8.72
C GLY A 213 37.14 -35.74 -9.35
N ALA A 214 37.39 -35.66 -10.65
CA ALA A 214 37.57 -34.40 -11.38
C ALA A 214 36.31 -33.53 -11.38
N PHE A 215 35.12 -34.12 -11.54
CA PHE A 215 33.85 -33.42 -11.44
C PHE A 215 33.62 -32.84 -10.03
N MET A 216 33.91 -33.62 -8.99
CA MET A 216 33.81 -33.16 -7.60
C MET A 216 34.82 -32.05 -7.31
N ALA A 217 36.06 -32.19 -7.80
CA ALA A 217 37.08 -31.15 -7.69
C ALA A 217 36.64 -29.86 -8.41
N ALA A 218 36.06 -29.95 -9.61
CA ALA A 218 35.54 -28.79 -10.33
C ALA A 218 34.47 -28.05 -9.52
N ASN A 219 33.59 -28.78 -8.83
CA ASN A 219 32.52 -28.20 -8.01
C ASN A 219 33.00 -27.60 -6.69
N PHE A 220 33.91 -28.26 -5.98
CA PHE A 220 34.20 -27.93 -4.57
C PHE A 220 35.63 -27.47 -4.31
N ALA A 221 36.58 -27.77 -5.20
CA ALA A 221 37.98 -27.41 -5.06
C ALA A 221 38.41 -26.24 -5.97
N THR A 222 37.58 -25.85 -6.95
CA THR A 222 37.84 -24.65 -7.76
C THR A 222 37.20 -23.41 -7.16
N GLY A 223 37.84 -22.25 -7.35
CA GLY A 223 37.32 -20.97 -6.89
C GLY A 223 35.89 -20.68 -7.38
N PRO A 224 35.57 -20.76 -8.68
CA PRO A 224 34.22 -20.54 -9.17
C PRO A 224 33.21 -21.57 -8.67
N GLY A 225 33.58 -22.85 -8.58
CA GLY A 225 32.72 -23.90 -8.05
C GLY A 225 32.31 -23.61 -6.60
N LEU A 226 33.31 -23.42 -5.71
CA LEU A 226 33.08 -23.19 -4.29
C LEU A 226 32.27 -21.91 -4.04
N THR A 227 32.68 -20.79 -4.66
CA THR A 227 31.95 -19.51 -4.54
C THR A 227 30.52 -19.61 -5.08
N GLY A 228 30.29 -20.38 -6.15
CA GLY A 228 28.96 -20.63 -6.71
C GLY A 228 28.03 -21.35 -5.74
N TRP A 229 28.52 -22.36 -5.02
CA TRP A 229 27.73 -23.07 -4.00
C TRP A 229 27.43 -22.20 -2.77
N ILE A 230 28.40 -21.38 -2.33
CA ILE A 230 28.19 -20.40 -1.24
C ILE A 230 27.10 -19.40 -1.66
N MET A 231 27.14 -18.89 -2.90
CA MET A 231 26.12 -18.00 -3.43
C MET A 231 24.74 -18.67 -3.50
N TRP A 232 24.67 -19.93 -3.93
CA TRP A 232 23.42 -20.70 -3.96
C TRP A 232 22.79 -20.86 -2.58
N LEU A 233 23.60 -21.20 -1.58
CA LEU A 233 23.14 -21.32 -0.21
C LEU A 233 22.61 -20.00 0.32
N ALA A 234 23.37 -18.91 0.13
CA ALA A 234 22.95 -17.56 0.54
C ALA A 234 21.64 -17.14 -0.15
N LEU A 235 21.55 -17.32 -1.48
CA LEU A 235 20.36 -17.00 -2.26
C LEU A 235 19.14 -17.82 -1.81
N GLY A 236 19.32 -19.13 -1.62
CA GLY A 236 18.27 -20.03 -1.15
C GLY A 236 17.70 -19.63 0.20
N ILE A 237 18.56 -19.29 1.17
CA ILE A 237 18.16 -18.81 2.50
C ILE A 237 17.41 -17.48 2.38
N MET A 238 17.92 -16.53 1.61
CA MET A 238 17.27 -15.23 1.39
C MET A 238 15.86 -15.40 0.80
N VAL A 239 15.72 -16.19 -0.26
CA VAL A 239 14.43 -16.43 -0.92
C VAL A 239 13.48 -17.17 0.02
N TRP A 240 13.97 -18.16 0.76
CA TRP A 240 13.18 -18.91 1.72
C TRP A 240 12.49 -17.97 2.73
N PHE A 241 13.24 -17.09 3.39
CA PHE A 241 12.64 -16.20 4.38
C PHE A 241 11.90 -14.99 3.76
N ALA A 242 12.19 -14.62 2.50
CA ALA A 242 11.51 -13.54 1.79
C ALA A 242 10.10 -13.88 1.27
N ILE A 243 9.73 -15.16 1.20
CA ILE A 243 8.38 -15.58 0.80
C ILE A 243 7.32 -14.96 1.71
N GLU A 244 6.26 -14.41 1.09
CA GLU A 244 5.26 -13.57 1.76
C GLU A 244 4.65 -14.20 3.02
N LYS A 245 4.28 -15.49 2.96
CA LYS A 245 3.71 -16.22 4.10
C LYS A 245 4.65 -16.21 5.31
N ARG A 246 5.95 -16.42 5.09
CA ARG A 246 6.95 -16.52 6.17
C ARG A 246 7.38 -15.14 6.66
N ARG A 247 7.60 -14.21 5.74
CA ARG A 247 7.92 -12.81 6.05
C ARG A 247 6.83 -12.14 6.89
N ARG A 248 5.54 -12.41 6.59
CA ARG A 248 4.41 -11.88 7.38
C ARG A 248 4.30 -12.52 8.76
N ALA A 249 4.69 -13.79 8.91
CA ALA A 249 4.68 -14.47 10.20
C ALA A 249 5.81 -13.99 11.13
N HIS A 250 7.04 -13.87 10.60
CA HIS A 250 8.20 -13.41 11.36
C HIS A 250 9.08 -12.49 10.50
N PHE A 251 8.85 -11.19 10.60
CA PHE A 251 9.57 -10.19 9.80
C PHE A 251 11.06 -10.13 10.13
N GLU A 252 11.44 -10.35 11.39
CA GLU A 252 12.85 -10.28 11.82
C GLU A 252 13.71 -11.35 11.15
N ARG A 253 13.22 -12.59 11.06
CA ARG A 253 13.93 -13.68 10.36
C ARG A 253 14.20 -13.33 8.91
N PHE A 254 13.22 -12.73 8.25
CA PHE A 254 13.40 -12.17 6.91
C PHE A 254 14.50 -11.09 6.92
N TRP A 255 14.42 -10.11 7.81
CA TRP A 255 15.37 -9.00 7.83
C TRP A 255 16.82 -9.47 8.02
N TYR A 256 17.09 -10.32 9.01
CA TYR A 256 18.44 -10.83 9.28
C TYR A 256 18.97 -11.72 8.14
N SER A 257 18.17 -12.67 7.67
CA SER A 257 18.58 -13.55 6.56
C SER A 257 18.79 -12.81 5.26
N HIS A 258 18.03 -11.73 5.01
CA HIS A 258 18.17 -10.96 3.77
C HIS A 258 19.51 -10.22 3.69
N HIS A 259 20.17 -9.91 4.82
CA HIS A 259 21.52 -9.32 4.83
C HIS A 259 22.62 -10.25 4.28
N LEU A 260 22.31 -11.54 4.06
CA LEU A 260 23.19 -12.45 3.33
C LEU A 260 23.45 -11.99 1.88
N PHE A 261 22.74 -10.97 1.38
CA PHE A 261 23.08 -10.31 0.12
C PHE A 261 24.53 -9.80 0.10
N ILE A 262 25.10 -9.43 1.26
CA ILE A 262 26.49 -8.99 1.40
C ILE A 262 27.44 -10.15 1.05
N VAL A 263 27.21 -11.32 1.66
CA VAL A 263 27.97 -12.54 1.37
C VAL A 263 27.82 -12.93 -0.09
N PHE A 264 26.60 -12.84 -0.62
CA PHE A 264 26.29 -13.15 -2.02
C PHE A 264 27.03 -12.23 -3.00
N PHE A 265 27.05 -10.90 -2.79
CA PHE A 265 27.76 -9.97 -3.68
C PHE A 265 29.28 -10.08 -3.59
N ILE A 266 29.85 -10.28 -2.39
CA ILE A 266 31.29 -10.53 -2.24
C ILE A 266 31.68 -11.78 -3.02
N ASN A 267 30.92 -12.88 -2.85
CA ASN A 267 31.20 -14.11 -3.59
C ASN A 267 30.96 -13.95 -5.09
N TRP A 268 30.01 -13.12 -5.54
CA TRP A 268 29.82 -12.83 -6.96
C TRP A 268 31.08 -12.17 -7.55
N GLN A 269 31.63 -11.16 -6.89
CA GLN A 269 32.87 -10.53 -7.34
C GLN A 269 34.00 -11.55 -7.44
N LEU A 270 34.20 -12.38 -6.41
CA LEU A 270 35.23 -13.42 -6.40
C LEU A 270 34.99 -14.51 -7.45
N HIS A 271 33.74 -14.94 -7.64
CA HIS A 271 33.35 -16.00 -8.57
C HIS A 271 33.86 -15.75 -9.98
N GLY A 272 33.76 -14.49 -10.43
CA GLY A 272 34.25 -14.08 -11.74
C GLY A 272 35.76 -13.86 -11.83
N MET A 273 36.52 -13.90 -10.72
CA MET A 273 37.94 -13.50 -10.67
C MET A 273 38.95 -14.61 -10.99
N PHE A 274 38.55 -15.88 -10.89
CA PHE A 274 39.48 -17.02 -10.96
C PHE A 274 39.95 -17.41 -12.37
N CYS A 275 39.56 -16.68 -13.42
CA CYS A 275 39.95 -16.95 -14.81
C CYS A 275 39.82 -18.42 -15.28
N MET A 276 38.78 -19.13 -14.83
CA MET A 276 38.66 -20.57 -15.10
C MET A 276 38.41 -20.88 -16.58
N ILE A 277 37.64 -20.03 -17.28
CA ILE A 277 37.44 -20.14 -18.73
C ILE A 277 38.24 -19.02 -19.39
N LYS A 278 39.35 -19.40 -20.03
CA LYS A 278 40.25 -18.48 -20.71
C LYS A 278 39.76 -18.26 -22.16
N PRO A 279 39.87 -17.03 -22.69
CA PRO A 279 39.80 -16.80 -24.13
C PRO A 279 40.92 -17.55 -24.87
N ASP A 280 40.76 -17.80 -26.16
CA ASP A 280 41.76 -18.51 -26.97
C ASP A 280 42.99 -17.64 -27.30
N ARG A 281 42.85 -16.31 -27.25
CA ARG A 281 43.89 -15.32 -27.57
C ARG A 281 44.16 -14.38 -26.39
N PRO A 282 45.40 -13.89 -26.23
CA PRO A 282 45.75 -12.93 -25.18
C PRO A 282 45.03 -11.58 -25.36
N PRO A 283 44.75 -10.83 -24.27
CA PRO A 283 45.08 -11.15 -22.88
C PRO A 283 44.10 -12.17 -22.27
N TYR A 284 44.63 -13.31 -21.83
CA TYR A 284 43.83 -14.43 -21.30
C TYR A 284 43.09 -14.06 -20.02
N CYS A 285 43.75 -13.30 -19.14
CA CYS A 285 43.21 -12.92 -17.85
C CYS A 285 43.57 -11.47 -17.50
N SER A 286 42.79 -10.51 -17.96
CA SER A 286 42.96 -9.10 -17.56
C SER A 286 41.90 -8.67 -16.55
N PHE A 287 42.21 -7.67 -15.71
CA PHE A 287 41.23 -7.02 -14.83
C PHE A 287 40.00 -6.49 -15.59
N ASN A 288 40.16 -6.19 -16.88
CA ASN A 288 39.07 -5.71 -17.72
C ASN A 288 38.16 -6.81 -18.30
N THR A 289 38.57 -8.08 -18.21
CA THR A 289 37.85 -9.23 -18.77
C THR A 289 37.32 -10.18 -17.70
N ILE A 290 37.76 -10.02 -16.45
CA ILE A 290 37.54 -10.94 -15.34
C ILE A 290 36.97 -10.17 -14.15
N GLY A 291 36.12 -10.84 -13.36
CA GLY A 291 35.52 -10.21 -12.19
C GLY A 291 34.71 -8.96 -12.55
N VAL A 292 34.01 -8.95 -13.69
CA VAL A 292 33.33 -7.74 -14.21
C VAL A 292 32.11 -7.32 -13.40
N PHE A 293 31.74 -8.06 -12.35
CA PHE A 293 30.60 -7.77 -11.46
C PHE A 293 30.60 -6.32 -10.98
N TRP A 294 31.75 -5.81 -10.50
CA TRP A 294 31.85 -4.45 -9.98
C TRP A 294 31.35 -3.39 -10.97
N ARG A 295 31.53 -3.59 -12.28
CA ARG A 295 31.09 -2.63 -13.32
C ARG A 295 29.58 -2.48 -13.36
N TYR A 296 28.87 -3.61 -13.30
CA TYR A 296 27.41 -3.65 -13.30
C TYR A 296 26.85 -3.23 -11.95
N TRP A 297 27.54 -3.59 -10.86
CA TRP A 297 27.13 -3.23 -9.52
C TRP A 297 27.36 -1.74 -9.20
N LEU A 298 28.33 -1.07 -9.82
CA LEU A 298 28.78 0.28 -9.45
C LEU A 298 27.63 1.30 -9.37
N VAL A 299 26.76 1.35 -10.38
CA VAL A 299 25.66 2.35 -10.43
C VAL A 299 24.69 2.13 -9.27
N GLY A 300 24.15 0.91 -9.13
CA GLY A 300 23.20 0.58 -8.07
C GLY A 300 23.83 0.60 -6.67
N GLY A 301 25.06 0.11 -6.56
CA GLY A 301 25.83 -0.01 -5.33
C GLY A 301 26.24 1.34 -4.75
N VAL A 302 26.76 2.26 -5.57
CA VAL A 302 27.17 3.60 -5.11
C VAL A 302 25.95 4.40 -4.65
N ILE A 303 24.85 4.38 -5.42
CA ILE A 303 23.60 5.05 -5.04
C ILE A 303 23.07 4.46 -3.72
N TRP A 304 23.12 3.13 -3.58
CA TRP A 304 22.70 2.45 -2.35
C TRP A 304 23.58 2.78 -1.14
N ILE A 305 24.91 2.84 -1.29
CA ILE A 305 25.83 3.22 -0.21
C ILE A 305 25.56 4.67 0.21
N TRP A 306 25.46 5.58 -0.75
CA TRP A 306 25.13 6.98 -0.50
C TRP A 306 23.79 7.12 0.25
N GLU A 307 22.77 6.39 -0.20
CA GLU A 307 21.48 6.30 0.47
C GLU A 307 21.61 5.83 1.94
N ARG A 308 22.44 4.82 2.21
CA ARG A 308 22.67 4.33 3.58
C ARG A 308 23.35 5.38 4.45
N ILE A 309 24.38 6.04 3.93
CA ILE A 309 25.11 7.12 4.64
C ILE A 309 24.17 8.28 4.95
N LEU A 310 23.38 8.74 3.96
CA LEU A 310 22.43 9.83 4.15
C LEU A 310 21.39 9.49 5.22
N ARG A 311 20.85 8.27 5.21
CA ARG A 311 19.86 7.83 6.22
C ARG A 311 20.46 7.77 7.62
N GLU A 312 21.70 7.30 7.75
CA GLU A 312 22.40 7.24 9.03
C GLU A 312 22.72 8.64 9.58
N ILE A 313 23.20 9.56 8.73
CA ILE A 313 23.47 10.95 9.14
C ILE A 313 22.16 11.63 9.55
N ARG A 314 21.12 11.49 8.71
CA ARG A 314 19.81 12.10 8.98
C ARG A 314 19.22 11.57 10.26
N SER A 315 19.25 10.27 10.51
CA SER A 315 18.57 9.67 11.65
C SER A 315 19.22 9.94 13.00
N ARG A 316 20.51 10.35 13.01
CA ARG A 316 21.27 10.65 14.23
C ARG A 316 20.97 12.00 14.86
N HIS A 317 20.16 12.86 14.24
CA HIS A 317 19.73 14.10 14.90
C HIS A 317 18.98 13.80 16.20
N ARG A 318 19.09 14.70 17.19
CA ARG A 318 18.39 14.54 18.47
C ARG A 318 16.91 14.85 18.26
N THR A 319 16.06 13.88 18.58
CA THR A 319 14.61 14.02 18.59
C THR A 319 14.08 13.76 19.99
N HIS A 320 13.10 14.56 20.41
CA HIS A 320 12.47 14.49 21.72
C HIS A 320 10.98 14.21 21.57
N ILE A 321 10.48 13.23 22.34
CA ILE A 321 9.05 12.98 22.46
C ILE A 321 8.46 14.12 23.29
N HIS A 322 7.51 14.84 22.71
CA HIS A 322 6.81 15.93 23.38
C HIS A 322 5.62 15.42 24.20
N LYS A 323 4.84 14.49 23.63
CA LYS A 323 3.61 13.97 24.24
C LYS A 323 3.31 12.56 23.77
N VAL A 324 2.77 11.74 24.67
CA VAL A 324 2.23 10.41 24.37
C VAL A 324 0.77 10.37 24.80
N ILE A 325 -0.12 9.93 23.91
CA ILE A 325 -1.55 9.81 24.18
C ILE A 325 -1.96 8.37 23.93
N GLN A 326 -2.61 7.76 24.93
CA GLN A 326 -3.18 6.43 24.79
C GLN A 326 -4.61 6.54 24.27
N HIS A 327 -4.90 5.85 23.17
CA HIS A 327 -6.22 5.77 22.55
C HIS A 327 -6.81 4.36 22.72
N PRO A 328 -8.14 4.20 22.62
CA PRO A 328 -8.78 2.88 22.63
C PRO A 328 -8.33 1.96 21.48
N SER A 329 -8.74 0.68 21.55
CA SER A 329 -8.41 -0.36 20.56
C SER A 329 -6.89 -0.56 20.34
N SER A 330 -6.10 -0.39 21.41
CA SER A 330 -4.65 -0.61 21.44
C SER A 330 -3.88 0.29 20.46
N VAL A 331 -4.24 1.58 20.42
CA VAL A 331 -3.56 2.60 19.61
C VAL A 331 -2.89 3.62 20.54
N MET A 332 -1.67 4.03 20.21
CA MET A 332 -0.98 5.13 20.87
C MET A 332 -0.61 6.20 19.86
N GLU A 333 -0.72 7.46 20.25
CA GLU A 333 -0.20 8.60 19.51
C GLU A 333 1.10 9.08 20.15
N VAL A 334 2.13 9.21 19.33
CA VAL A 334 3.43 9.73 19.74
C VAL A 334 3.69 11.02 19.00
N GLN A 335 3.77 12.12 19.75
CA GLN A 335 4.12 13.45 19.23
C GLN A 335 5.59 13.73 19.49
N ILE A 336 6.34 14.01 18.43
CA ILE A 336 7.78 14.27 18.45
C ILE A 336 8.01 15.70 17.99
N LYS A 337 8.88 16.44 18.67
CA LYS A 337 9.15 17.84 18.32
C LYS A 337 9.77 17.97 16.92
N LYS A 338 9.24 18.89 16.10
CA LYS A 338 9.63 19.07 14.70
C LYS A 338 10.65 20.21 14.55
N GLU A 339 11.91 19.95 14.89
CA GLU A 339 12.96 20.98 14.79
C GLU A 339 13.70 20.96 13.45
N LYS A 340 14.03 19.77 12.94
CA LYS A 340 14.90 19.58 11.77
C LYS A 340 14.26 18.77 10.64
N THR A 341 12.95 18.57 10.72
CA THR A 341 12.20 17.70 9.80
C THR A 341 11.12 18.51 9.10
N THR A 342 11.28 18.70 7.79
CA THR A 342 10.25 19.30 6.94
C THR A 342 9.36 18.20 6.38
N THR A 343 8.05 18.31 6.55
CA THR A 343 7.09 17.25 6.20
C THR A 343 6.08 17.73 5.18
N ARG A 344 5.46 16.79 4.46
CA ARG A 344 4.30 17.00 3.58
C ARG A 344 3.16 16.06 3.99
N ALA A 345 1.94 16.46 3.64
CA ALA A 345 0.76 15.67 3.99
C ALA A 345 0.78 14.30 3.29
N GLY A 346 0.43 13.25 4.04
CA GLY A 346 0.41 11.87 3.54
C GLY A 346 1.77 11.16 3.52
N GLN A 347 2.86 11.83 3.93
CA GLN A 347 4.18 11.20 4.06
C GLN A 347 4.28 10.24 5.26
N TYR A 348 5.34 9.45 5.27
CA TYR A 348 5.65 8.55 6.36
C TYR A 348 7.11 8.66 6.80
N ILE A 349 7.40 8.19 8.00
CA ILE A 349 8.74 8.16 8.58
C ILE A 349 9.09 6.74 9.04
N PHE A 350 10.38 6.47 9.24
CA PHE A 350 10.84 5.32 9.98
C PHE A 350 11.24 5.76 11.38
N LEU A 351 10.68 5.07 12.37
CA LEU A 351 10.97 5.29 13.78
C LEU A 351 11.84 4.16 14.31
N SER A 352 12.87 4.51 15.07
CA SER A 352 13.70 3.58 15.83
C SER A 352 13.79 4.03 17.28
N CYS A 353 13.78 3.05 18.19
CA CYS A 353 13.91 3.28 19.63
C CYS A 353 15.09 2.45 20.14
N PRO A 354 16.27 3.05 20.34
CA PRO A 354 17.48 2.36 20.79
C PRO A 354 17.34 1.55 22.09
N GLU A 355 16.44 1.95 23.00
CA GLU A 355 16.17 1.20 24.24
C GLU A 355 15.54 -0.17 24.00
N ILE A 356 14.89 -0.37 22.84
CA ILE A 356 14.26 -1.64 22.46
C ILE A 356 15.16 -2.39 21.49
N SER A 357 15.55 -1.69 20.42
CA SER A 357 16.45 -2.25 19.42
C SER A 357 17.11 -1.14 18.62
N TYR A 358 18.44 -1.16 18.58
CA TYR A 358 19.23 -0.20 17.82
C TYR A 358 19.08 -0.37 16.30
N PHE A 359 18.84 -1.60 15.84
CA PHE A 359 18.85 -1.94 14.41
C PHE A 359 17.47 -1.97 13.76
N GLN A 360 16.40 -1.99 14.55
CA GLN A 360 15.04 -2.07 14.02
C GLN A 360 14.49 -0.67 13.72
N TRP A 361 13.99 -0.53 12.49
CA TRP A 361 13.36 0.68 11.98
C TRP A 361 11.97 0.32 11.46
N HIS A 362 10.94 0.94 12.01
CA HIS A 362 9.54 0.64 11.68
C HIS A 362 8.89 1.82 10.97
N PRO A 363 8.21 1.60 9.81
CA PRO A 363 7.55 2.66 9.08
C PRO A 363 6.22 3.03 9.75
N PHE A 364 5.98 4.32 9.93
CA PHE A 364 4.71 4.87 10.39
C PHE A 364 4.34 6.11 9.58
N THR A 365 3.09 6.17 9.16
CA THR A 365 2.54 7.33 8.44
C THR A 365 2.40 8.51 9.39
N LEU A 366 2.78 9.69 8.92
CA LEU A 366 2.57 10.93 9.66
C LEU A 366 1.07 11.24 9.69
N THR A 367 0.55 11.45 10.89
CA THR A 367 -0.83 11.88 11.13
C THR A 367 -0.94 13.39 11.35
N SER A 368 0.18 14.04 11.66
CA SER A 368 0.27 15.48 11.79
C SER A 368 0.26 16.18 10.43
N ALA A 369 -0.19 17.43 10.42
CA ALA A 369 -0.12 18.27 9.23
C ALA A 369 1.28 18.87 9.06
N PRO A 370 1.68 19.25 7.83
CA PRO A 370 2.90 20.05 7.59
C PRO A 370 2.95 21.38 8.34
N GLU A 371 1.80 21.91 8.74
CA GLU A 371 1.66 23.19 9.44
C GLU A 371 1.87 23.07 10.96
N GLU A 372 1.78 21.87 11.53
CA GLU A 372 1.95 21.65 12.97
C GLU A 372 3.44 21.67 13.38
N ASP A 373 3.73 22.17 14.60
CA ASP A 373 5.08 22.28 15.19
C ASP A 373 5.64 20.95 15.73
N PHE A 374 4.88 19.87 15.59
CA PHE A 374 5.28 18.52 15.95
C PHE A 374 4.98 17.55 14.81
N ILE A 375 5.69 16.43 14.80
CA ILE A 375 5.34 15.27 13.98
C ILE A 375 4.62 14.26 14.86
N SER A 376 3.46 13.78 14.44
CA SER A 376 2.73 12.74 15.17
C SER A 376 2.56 11.48 14.34
N VAL A 377 2.64 10.35 15.03
CA VAL A 377 2.36 9.02 14.48
C VAL A 377 1.37 8.29 15.37
N HIS A 378 0.38 7.64 14.75
CA HIS A 378 -0.56 6.76 15.43
C HIS A 378 -0.16 5.31 15.20
N ILE A 379 0.21 4.62 16.27
CA ILE A 379 0.77 3.28 16.25
C ILE A 379 -0.23 2.33 16.91
N ARG A 380 -0.70 1.35 16.14
CA ARG A 380 -1.44 0.21 16.70
C ARG A 380 -0.48 -0.82 17.28
N VAL A 381 -0.70 -1.23 18.51
CA VAL A 381 0.05 -2.31 19.17
C VAL A 381 -0.39 -3.65 18.57
N ALA A 382 0.49 -4.28 17.80
CA ALA A 382 0.15 -5.50 17.03
C ALA A 382 1.28 -6.54 16.95
N GLY A 383 2.50 -6.20 17.36
CA GLY A 383 3.65 -7.11 17.32
C GLY A 383 4.71 -6.75 18.35
N ASP A 384 5.75 -7.58 18.44
CA ASP A 384 6.74 -7.58 19.52
C ASP A 384 7.36 -6.19 19.77
N TRP A 385 7.84 -5.54 18.71
CA TRP A 385 8.42 -4.19 18.81
C TRP A 385 7.38 -3.15 19.26
N THR A 386 6.17 -3.15 18.69
CA THR A 386 5.12 -2.16 19.07
C THR A 386 4.64 -2.36 20.50
N THR A 387 4.63 -3.60 21.00
CA THR A 387 4.30 -3.92 22.39
C THR A 387 5.40 -3.46 23.34
N ALA A 388 6.67 -3.72 23.01
CA ALA A 388 7.80 -3.21 23.77
C ALA A 388 7.84 -1.67 23.77
N PHE A 389 7.51 -1.03 22.64
CA PHE A 389 7.47 0.42 22.51
C PHE A 389 6.36 1.04 23.34
N SER A 390 5.16 0.46 23.30
CA SER A 390 4.06 0.84 24.19
C SER A 390 4.47 0.80 25.66
N LYS A 391 5.11 -0.30 26.10
CA LYS A 391 5.56 -0.47 27.49
C LYS A 391 6.65 0.54 27.86
N ALA A 392 7.60 0.80 26.96
CA ALA A 392 8.67 1.78 27.17
C ALA A 392 8.13 3.22 27.30
N LEU A 393 7.03 3.54 26.60
CA LEU A 393 6.34 4.82 26.71
C LEU A 393 5.38 4.89 27.91
N GLY A 394 5.23 3.82 28.69
CA GLY A 394 4.33 3.77 29.84
C GLY A 394 2.85 3.58 29.50
N CYS A 395 2.51 3.21 28.26
CA CYS A 395 1.14 2.91 27.88
C CYS A 395 0.70 1.55 28.46
N ASP A 396 -0.42 1.54 29.19
CA ASP A 396 -0.98 0.34 29.81
C ASP A 396 -2.25 -0.08 29.05
N PHE A 397 -2.09 -1.00 28.11
CA PHE A 397 -3.20 -1.66 27.42
C PHE A 397 -3.62 -2.97 28.08
N GLU A 398 -2.90 -3.44 29.11
CA GLU A 398 -3.14 -4.74 29.75
C GLU A 398 -4.17 -4.65 30.91
N ARG A 399 -4.62 -3.45 31.27
CA ARG A 399 -5.52 -3.23 32.42
C ARG A 399 -6.94 -2.80 32.03
N LYS A 400 -7.82 -3.80 31.81
CA LYS A 400 -9.25 -3.85 32.23
C LYS A 400 -9.88 -5.20 31.83
N LYS A 401 -9.44 -6.27 32.48
CA LYS A 401 -10.22 -7.53 32.63
C LYS A 401 -10.46 -7.78 34.12
N LYS A 402 -11.14 -6.84 34.78
CA LYS A 402 -11.80 -7.08 36.07
C LYS A 402 -12.78 -5.93 36.37
N GLY A 403 -14.06 -6.22 36.13
CA GLY A 403 -15.22 -5.66 36.82
C GLY A 403 -15.38 -4.14 36.86
N ASP A 404 -15.61 -3.50 35.72
CA ASP A 404 -16.37 -2.26 35.72
C ASP A 404 -17.13 -2.12 34.40
N ASP A 405 -18.44 -2.22 34.48
CA ASP A 405 -19.36 -2.18 33.35
C ASP A 405 -19.38 -0.77 32.72
N GLY A 406 -19.35 -0.70 31.39
CA GLY A 406 -19.90 0.42 30.62
C GLY A 406 -19.06 1.69 30.41
N ALA A 407 -17.89 1.87 31.03
CA ALA A 407 -17.10 3.09 30.81
C ALA A 407 -16.11 2.96 29.63
N VAL A 408 -16.45 3.60 28.50
CA VAL A 408 -15.54 3.88 27.36
C VAL A 408 -14.23 4.46 27.90
N ALA A 409 -13.09 3.86 27.56
CA ALA A 409 -11.79 4.28 28.04
C ALA A 409 -11.41 5.63 27.39
N LYS A 410 -11.65 6.74 28.11
CA LYS A 410 -11.28 8.08 27.65
C LYS A 410 -9.79 8.14 27.27
N PRO A 411 -9.41 8.91 26.24
CA PRO A 411 -8.01 9.14 25.89
C PRO A 411 -7.29 9.80 27.08
N ALA A 412 -6.39 9.06 27.71
CA ALA A 412 -5.58 9.55 28.80
C ALA A 412 -4.22 9.98 28.24
N ALA A 413 -3.86 11.25 28.46
CA ALA A 413 -2.46 11.63 28.35
C ALA A 413 -1.71 10.81 29.39
N VAL A 414 -0.83 9.91 28.95
CA VAL A 414 -0.02 9.11 29.88
C VAL A 414 0.99 10.09 30.48
N PRO A 415 0.87 10.48 31.76
CA PRO A 415 1.93 11.26 32.37
C PRO A 415 3.20 10.40 32.31
N PRO A 416 4.37 10.99 32.01
CA PRO A 416 5.62 10.23 32.04
C PRO A 416 5.70 9.50 33.39
N PRO A 417 6.17 8.24 33.43
CA PRO A 417 6.27 7.52 34.68
C PRO A 417 7.02 8.41 35.68
N ILE A 418 6.45 8.62 36.87
CA ILE A 418 7.09 9.41 37.92
C ILE A 418 8.49 8.79 38.12
N ASN A 419 9.55 9.55 37.79
CA ASN A 419 10.97 9.16 37.78
C ASN A 419 11.53 8.38 36.56
N ARG A 420 10.87 8.34 35.39
CA ARG A 420 11.50 7.81 34.16
C ARG A 420 11.40 8.79 32.98
N PRO A 421 12.53 9.25 32.41
CA PRO A 421 12.50 10.03 31.18
C PRO A 421 11.93 9.18 30.04
N LEU A 422 11.15 9.80 29.15
CA LEU A 422 10.65 9.13 27.95
C LEU A 422 11.85 8.65 27.09
N PRO A 423 11.72 7.48 26.44
CA PRO A 423 12.80 6.93 25.67
C PRO A 423 13.18 7.84 24.51
N ARG A 424 14.47 7.90 24.21
CA ARG A 424 14.94 8.61 23.02
C ARG A 424 14.50 7.83 21.78
N VAL A 425 13.92 8.53 20.82
CA VAL A 425 13.63 7.99 19.49
C VAL A 425 14.61 8.56 18.46
N MET A 426 14.73 7.88 17.34
CA MET A 426 15.44 8.34 16.14
C MET A 426 14.45 8.30 14.96
N VAL A 427 14.50 9.34 14.12
CA VAL A 427 13.57 9.52 13.00
C VAL A 427 14.33 9.56 11.69
N ASP A 428 13.98 8.66 10.77
CA ASP A 428 14.47 8.64 9.39
C ASP A 428 13.31 8.97 8.44
N GLY A 429 13.44 10.04 7.66
CA GLY A 429 12.40 10.51 6.76
C GLY A 429 12.37 12.04 6.64
N PRO A 430 11.27 12.60 6.09
CA PRO A 430 10.10 11.87 5.59
C PRO A 430 10.34 11.22 4.22
N PHE A 431 9.54 10.20 3.92
CA PHE A 431 9.51 9.50 2.65
C PHE A 431 8.17 9.70 1.95
N GLY A 432 8.23 9.74 0.62
CA GLY A 432 7.05 10.03 -0.16
C GLY A 432 6.15 8.84 -0.42
N SER A 433 4.85 9.15 -0.55
CA SER A 433 3.77 8.19 -0.72
C SER A 433 2.92 8.53 -1.95
N ALA A 434 2.02 7.63 -2.35
CA ALA A 434 1.13 7.88 -3.48
C ALA A 434 0.16 9.04 -3.16
N SER A 435 -0.23 9.16 -1.89
CA SER A 435 -1.18 10.16 -1.41
C SER A 435 -0.62 11.58 -1.33
N GLU A 436 0.69 11.81 -1.58
CA GLU A 436 1.22 13.18 -1.75
C GLU A 436 0.59 13.88 -2.97
N ASP A 437 0.15 13.12 -3.96
CA ASP A 437 -0.33 13.64 -5.25
C ASP A 437 -1.81 14.08 -5.23
N PHE A 438 -2.47 14.08 -4.06
CA PHE A 438 -3.88 14.43 -3.96
C PHE A 438 -4.22 15.83 -4.46
N LEU A 439 -3.28 16.78 -4.37
CA LEU A 439 -3.46 18.15 -4.86
C LEU A 439 -3.44 18.29 -6.39
N LYS A 440 -3.03 17.24 -7.13
CA LYS A 440 -3.03 17.24 -8.61
C LYS A 440 -4.44 17.10 -9.19
N TYR A 441 -5.35 16.52 -8.42
CA TYR A 441 -6.72 16.22 -8.84
C TYR A 441 -7.69 17.31 -8.39
N GLU A 442 -8.76 17.49 -9.16
CA GLU A 442 -9.85 18.41 -8.79
C GLU A 442 -10.78 17.77 -7.76
N THR A 443 -11.12 16.50 -7.97
CA THR A 443 -11.92 15.71 -7.04
C THR A 443 -11.10 14.53 -6.53
N VAL A 444 -11.19 14.25 -5.23
CA VAL A 444 -10.45 13.16 -4.60
C VAL A 444 -11.38 12.26 -3.79
N LEU A 445 -11.23 10.94 -3.94
CA LEU A 445 -11.84 9.92 -3.10
C LEU A 445 -10.76 9.28 -2.21
N LEU A 446 -10.77 9.62 -0.93
CA LEU A 446 -9.91 9.05 0.10
C LEU A 446 -10.62 7.87 0.77
N VAL A 447 -10.06 6.67 0.68
CA VAL A 447 -10.64 5.46 1.27
C VAL A 447 -9.71 4.83 2.31
N GLY A 448 -10.07 4.96 3.58
CA GLY A 448 -9.35 4.37 4.72
C GLY A 448 -9.98 3.07 5.19
N GLY A 449 -9.17 2.06 5.50
CA GLY A 449 -9.62 0.80 6.12
C GLY A 449 -8.96 0.57 7.49
N GLY A 450 -9.74 0.62 8.57
CA GLY A 450 -9.23 0.48 9.94
C GLY A 450 -8.17 1.55 10.27
N ILE A 451 -7.01 1.13 10.79
CA ILE A 451 -5.87 2.03 11.07
C ILE A 451 -5.28 2.67 9.80
N GLY A 452 -5.60 2.16 8.60
CA GLY A 452 -5.20 2.77 7.32
C GLY A 452 -5.80 4.16 7.08
N VAL A 453 -6.51 4.76 8.04
CA VAL A 453 -6.95 6.16 7.97
C VAL A 453 -5.82 7.17 8.22
N THR A 454 -4.72 6.74 8.83
CA THR A 454 -3.61 7.61 9.26
C THR A 454 -3.05 8.56 8.18
N PRO A 455 -2.79 8.16 6.91
CA PRO A 455 -2.36 9.13 5.88
C PRO A 455 -3.40 10.22 5.63
N PHE A 456 -4.68 9.84 5.68
CA PHE A 456 -5.78 10.76 5.42
C PHE A 456 -6.01 11.74 6.56
N ALA A 457 -5.60 11.41 7.78
CA ALA A 457 -5.56 12.35 8.90
C ALA A 457 -4.73 13.59 8.57
N SER A 458 -3.49 13.37 8.13
CA SER A 458 -2.56 14.43 7.76
C SER A 458 -3.07 15.24 6.56
N ILE A 459 -3.66 14.56 5.56
CA ILE A 459 -4.22 15.20 4.37
C ILE A 459 -5.43 16.07 4.71
N LEU A 460 -6.37 15.56 5.49
CA LEU A 460 -7.56 16.31 5.89
C LEU A 460 -7.21 17.52 6.76
N LYS A 461 -6.30 17.37 7.72
CA LYS A 461 -5.77 18.52 8.49
C LYS A 461 -5.12 19.56 7.60
N HIS A 462 -4.29 19.14 6.65
CA HIS A 462 -3.64 20.06 5.72
C HIS A 462 -4.64 20.82 4.86
N ILE A 463 -5.71 20.15 4.39
CA ILE A 463 -6.80 20.81 3.68
C ILE A 463 -7.51 21.81 4.59
N TRP A 464 -7.79 21.44 5.84
CA TRP A 464 -8.40 22.31 6.84
C TRP A 464 -7.58 23.57 7.11
N TYR A 465 -6.26 23.45 7.35
CA TYR A 465 -5.37 24.60 7.53
C TYR A 465 -5.39 25.56 6.32
N ARG A 466 -5.52 25.01 5.11
CA ARG A 466 -5.62 25.79 3.89
C ARG A 466 -6.99 26.46 3.72
N MET A 467 -8.07 25.80 4.15
CA MET A 467 -9.42 26.38 4.12
C MET A 467 -9.56 27.56 5.08
N ASN A 468 -8.91 27.50 6.25
CA ASN A 468 -8.96 28.55 7.25
C ASN A 468 -8.00 29.73 6.97
N ASN A 469 -7.42 29.79 5.76
CA ASN A 469 -6.42 30.79 5.35
C ASN A 469 -5.23 30.92 6.33
N LEU A 470 -4.92 29.84 7.08
CA LEU A 470 -3.80 29.81 8.02
C LEU A 470 -2.45 29.63 7.30
N THR A 471 -2.46 29.65 5.97
CA THR A 471 -1.29 29.46 5.11
C THR A 471 -1.38 30.35 3.86
N ASP A 472 -0.27 30.98 3.46
CA ASP A 472 -0.09 31.64 2.16
C ASP A 472 0.06 30.60 1.02
N ALA A 473 -0.83 29.61 0.99
CA ALA A 473 -0.70 28.47 0.11
C ALA A 473 -1.08 28.82 -1.34
N LYS A 474 -0.34 28.26 -2.30
CA LYS A 474 -0.63 28.41 -3.73
C LYS A 474 -2.05 27.93 -4.07
N PRO A 475 -2.68 28.50 -5.11
CA PRO A 475 -3.95 27.99 -5.63
C PRO A 475 -3.82 26.52 -5.98
N THR A 476 -4.81 25.70 -5.63
CA THR A 476 -4.85 24.27 -5.99
C THR A 476 -6.08 23.95 -6.80
N ARG A 477 -5.97 22.88 -7.60
CA ARG A 477 -7.08 22.36 -8.40
C ARG A 477 -8.16 21.68 -7.54
N LEU A 478 -7.78 21.20 -6.36
CA LEU A 478 -8.67 20.48 -5.45
C LEU A 478 -9.90 21.33 -5.06
N SER A 479 -11.08 20.89 -5.48
CA SER A 479 -12.37 21.52 -5.21
C SER A 479 -13.23 20.69 -4.25
N LYS A 480 -13.21 19.35 -4.38
CA LYS A 480 -14.08 18.44 -3.62
C LYS A 480 -13.33 17.20 -3.13
N VAL A 481 -13.56 16.84 -1.87
CA VAL A 481 -12.97 15.65 -1.22
C VAL A 481 -14.08 14.76 -0.72
N TYR A 482 -14.03 13.48 -1.08
CA TYR A 482 -14.87 12.42 -0.55
C TYR A 482 -14.02 11.54 0.35
N PHE A 483 -14.30 11.55 1.65
CA PHE A 483 -13.62 10.71 2.62
C PHE A 483 -14.53 9.54 3.00
N THR A 484 -14.09 8.32 2.70
CA THR A 484 -14.79 7.08 3.04
C THR A 484 -13.97 6.27 4.02
N TRP A 485 -14.45 6.08 5.24
CA TRP A 485 -13.78 5.29 6.26
C TRP A 485 -14.52 4.00 6.54
N VAL A 486 -13.85 2.86 6.32
CA VAL A 486 -14.41 1.53 6.58
C VAL A 486 -13.78 0.97 7.87
N ILE A 487 -14.59 0.86 8.91
CA ILE A 487 -14.18 0.38 10.24
C ILE A 487 -14.93 -0.89 10.64
N LYS A 488 -14.33 -1.66 11.54
CA LYS A 488 -14.94 -2.85 12.16
C LYS A 488 -15.38 -2.61 13.59
N ASP A 489 -14.77 -1.65 14.27
CA ASP A 489 -14.95 -1.37 15.69
C ASP A 489 -14.93 0.14 15.90
N PHE A 490 -15.84 0.61 16.75
CA PHE A 490 -16.00 2.01 17.11
C PHE A 490 -14.87 2.54 17.97
N GLY A 491 -14.21 1.70 18.77
CA GLY A 491 -13.06 2.13 19.58
C GLY A 491 -11.91 2.67 18.71
N THR A 492 -11.81 2.23 17.45
CA THR A 492 -10.82 2.76 16.50
C THR A 492 -11.20 4.15 15.97
N ALA A 493 -12.48 4.55 16.09
CA ALA A 493 -12.99 5.82 15.61
C ALA A 493 -12.68 7.00 16.55
N GLU A 494 -12.52 6.75 17.85
CA GLU A 494 -12.51 7.81 18.87
C GLU A 494 -11.37 8.82 18.73
N TRP A 495 -10.14 8.36 18.47
CA TRP A 495 -8.99 9.26 18.29
C TRP A 495 -9.10 10.16 17.04
N PHE A 496 -9.82 9.67 16.04
CA PHE A 496 -10.01 10.36 14.77
C PHE A 496 -11.30 11.20 14.77
N HIS A 497 -12.21 10.92 15.70
CA HIS A 497 -13.50 11.55 15.81
C HIS A 497 -13.38 13.06 16.11
N SER A 498 -12.50 13.44 17.03
CA SER A 498 -12.26 14.86 17.36
C SER A 498 -11.80 15.67 16.15
N LEU A 499 -10.93 15.09 15.32
CA LEU A 499 -10.49 15.71 14.07
C LEU A 499 -11.64 15.83 13.06
N LEU A 500 -12.43 14.76 12.88
CA LEU A 500 -13.56 14.80 11.96
C LEU A 500 -14.61 15.82 12.39
N HIS A 501 -14.88 15.94 13.69
CA HIS A 501 -15.81 16.94 14.22
C HIS A 501 -15.33 18.36 13.92
N ALA A 502 -14.05 18.66 14.16
CA ALA A 502 -13.46 19.97 13.86
C ALA A 502 -13.52 20.30 12.36
N ILE A 503 -13.34 19.30 11.50
CA ILE A 503 -13.46 19.49 10.04
C ILE A 503 -14.90 19.77 9.63
N GLU A 504 -15.88 19.05 10.18
CA GLU A 504 -17.30 19.26 9.84
C GLU A 504 -17.85 20.60 10.30
N GLU A 505 -17.37 21.11 11.44
CA GLU A 505 -17.79 22.40 12.00
C GLU A 505 -17.30 23.57 11.15
N GLU A 506 -16.07 23.49 10.64
CA GLU A 506 -15.43 24.54 9.85
C GLU A 506 -15.73 24.44 8.34
N ASP A 507 -16.15 23.26 7.84
CA ASP A 507 -16.52 23.07 6.44
C ASP A 507 -17.91 23.65 6.10
N THR A 508 -17.99 24.98 6.06
CA THR A 508 -19.19 25.74 5.69
C THR A 508 -19.56 25.60 4.20
N GLN A 509 -18.59 25.27 3.35
CA GLN A 509 -18.77 25.19 1.89
C GLN A 509 -19.03 23.76 1.40
N ASN A 510 -19.13 22.79 2.31
CA ASN A 510 -19.33 21.38 1.99
C ASN A 510 -18.27 20.88 0.99
N ARG A 511 -17.01 21.23 1.19
CA ARG A 511 -15.88 20.77 0.36
C ARG A 511 -15.45 19.34 0.71
N ILE A 512 -15.66 18.91 1.94
CA ILE A 512 -15.27 17.60 2.45
C ILE A 512 -16.54 16.82 2.78
N GLU A 513 -16.73 15.70 2.08
CA GLU A 513 -17.86 14.80 2.32
C GLU A 513 -17.42 13.53 3.04
N ILE A 514 -17.91 13.33 4.26
CA ILE A 514 -17.48 12.25 5.17
C ILE A 514 -18.50 11.11 5.13
N ASN A 515 -18.00 9.90 4.91
CA ASN A 515 -18.80 8.67 4.87
C ASN A 515 -18.14 7.61 5.75
N ILE A 516 -18.80 7.23 6.85
CA ILE A 516 -18.28 6.21 7.76
C ILE A 516 -19.09 4.93 7.55
N TYR A 517 -18.41 3.80 7.36
CA TYR A 517 -19.01 2.48 7.19
C TYR A 517 -18.58 1.54 8.30
N LEU A 518 -19.53 1.16 9.15
CA LEU A 518 -19.33 0.16 10.20
C LEU A 518 -19.66 -1.24 9.66
N THR A 519 -18.63 -2.08 9.57
CA THR A 519 -18.72 -3.45 9.05
C THR A 519 -18.80 -4.54 10.14
N ALA A 520 -18.91 -4.14 11.41
CA ALA A 520 -19.15 -5.06 12.51
C ALA A 520 -20.48 -5.81 12.31
N LYS A 521 -20.54 -7.07 12.76
CA LYS A 521 -21.82 -7.78 12.88
C LYS A 521 -22.52 -7.24 14.13
N LEU A 522 -23.41 -6.28 13.94
CA LEU A 522 -24.32 -5.83 14.99
C LEU A 522 -25.55 -6.74 15.01
N LYS A 523 -26.15 -6.93 16.20
CA LYS A 523 -27.46 -7.59 16.28
C LYS A 523 -28.52 -6.70 15.65
N GLU A 524 -29.56 -7.29 15.06
CA GLU A 524 -30.63 -6.52 14.42
C GLU A 524 -31.28 -5.51 15.39
N ASP A 525 -31.45 -5.90 16.66
CA ASP A 525 -31.97 -5.02 17.71
C ASP A 525 -31.07 -3.81 17.99
N GLU A 526 -29.74 -4.00 17.97
CA GLU A 526 -28.77 -2.91 18.17
C GLU A 526 -28.79 -1.94 16.99
N VAL A 527 -28.85 -2.46 15.76
CA VAL A 527 -28.96 -1.64 14.55
C VAL A 527 -30.27 -0.85 14.57
N ASN A 528 -31.39 -1.49 14.92
CA ASN A 528 -32.69 -0.84 15.00
C ASN A 528 -32.71 0.25 16.07
N ASN A 529 -32.13 0.00 17.25
CA ASN A 529 -32.02 1.01 18.30
C ASN A 529 -31.21 2.22 17.86
N ILE A 530 -30.08 1.99 17.17
CA ILE A 530 -29.26 3.09 16.66
C ILE A 530 -30.01 3.87 15.58
N ILE A 531 -30.66 3.19 14.64
CA ILE A 531 -31.44 3.85 13.59
C ILE A 531 -32.57 4.69 14.22
N VAL A 532 -33.29 4.15 15.20
CA VAL A 532 -34.37 4.87 15.90
C VAL A 532 -33.83 6.12 16.61
N GLN A 533 -32.66 6.04 17.24
CA GLN A 533 -32.01 7.19 17.88
C GLN A 533 -31.47 8.21 16.87
N ASP A 534 -31.11 7.76 15.67
CA ASP A 534 -30.58 8.61 14.60
C ASP A 534 -31.69 9.36 13.83
N VAL A 535 -32.91 8.81 13.79
CA VAL A 535 -34.06 9.41 13.12
C VAL A 535 -34.49 10.70 13.83
N GLY A 536 -34.25 11.84 13.16
CA GLY A 536 -34.62 13.17 13.65
C GLY A 536 -33.52 13.88 14.46
N ALA A 537 -32.42 13.20 14.78
CA ALA A 537 -31.26 13.79 15.44
C ALA A 537 -30.41 14.61 14.45
N GLU A 538 -29.84 15.74 14.89
CA GLU A 538 -28.92 16.57 14.10
C GLU A 538 -27.51 15.96 13.99
N LYS A 539 -27.17 15.07 14.91
CA LYS A 539 -25.88 14.37 15.00
C LYS A 539 -26.12 12.86 15.03
N ASP A 540 -25.15 12.11 14.53
CA ASP A 540 -25.13 10.66 14.47
C ASP A 540 -25.15 10.04 15.86
N ALA A 541 -26.04 9.08 16.08
CA ALA A 541 -26.22 8.46 17.39
C ALA A 541 -24.96 7.75 17.92
N ILE A 542 -24.03 7.35 17.04
CA ILE A 542 -22.80 6.66 17.46
C ILE A 542 -21.59 7.57 17.41
N THR A 543 -21.35 8.25 16.29
CA THR A 543 -20.19 9.10 16.12
C THR A 543 -20.41 10.51 16.63
N SER A 544 -21.63 10.96 16.92
CA SER A 544 -21.91 12.38 17.21
C SER A 544 -21.45 13.37 16.12
N LEU A 545 -21.19 12.88 14.90
CA LEU A 545 -20.87 13.70 13.72
C LEU A 545 -22.15 14.10 12.99
N ARG A 546 -22.11 15.15 12.17
CA ARG A 546 -23.21 15.50 11.26
C ARG A 546 -23.35 14.43 10.17
N ALA A 547 -22.24 13.93 9.65
CA ALA A 547 -22.21 12.82 8.71
C ALA A 547 -22.78 11.54 9.34
N PRO A 548 -23.75 10.88 8.69
CA PRO A 548 -24.32 9.63 9.19
C PRO A 548 -23.34 8.46 9.06
N THR A 549 -23.42 7.53 10.02
CA THR A 549 -22.74 6.24 9.93
C THR A 549 -23.58 5.24 9.14
N HIS A 550 -22.99 4.61 8.13
CA HIS A 550 -23.61 3.55 7.35
C HIS A 550 -23.26 2.17 7.91
N PHE A 551 -24.24 1.28 7.99
CA PHE A 551 -24.04 -0.10 8.42
C PHE A 551 -23.80 -1.04 7.23
N GLY A 552 -22.83 -1.94 7.37
CA GLY A 552 -22.45 -2.88 6.33
C GLY A 552 -21.32 -2.37 5.43
N ARG A 553 -21.12 -3.06 4.31
CA ARG A 553 -20.03 -2.74 3.37
C ARG A 553 -20.47 -1.65 2.39
N PRO A 554 -19.57 -0.72 1.99
CA PRO A 554 -19.87 0.25 0.96
C PRO A 554 -20.25 -0.45 -0.36
N ASN A 555 -21.34 0.01 -0.98
CA ASN A 555 -21.67 -0.36 -2.34
C ASN A 555 -20.84 0.49 -3.31
N TRP A 556 -19.67 -0.01 -3.68
CA TRP A 556 -18.74 0.72 -4.55
C TRP A 556 -19.30 1.03 -5.92
N ASP A 557 -20.15 0.17 -6.50
CA ASP A 557 -20.80 0.46 -7.78
C ASP A 557 -21.63 1.75 -7.70
N ARG A 558 -22.32 1.93 -6.59
CA ARG A 558 -23.13 3.12 -6.36
C ARG A 558 -22.30 4.36 -6.07
N VAL A 559 -21.24 4.21 -5.28
CA VAL A 559 -20.31 5.31 -4.96
C VAL A 559 -19.65 5.84 -6.23
N PHE A 560 -19.08 4.95 -7.05
CA PHE A 560 -18.42 5.34 -8.30
C PHE A 560 -19.42 5.87 -9.34
N GLY A 561 -20.59 5.24 -9.48
CA GLY A 561 -21.65 5.74 -10.36
C GLY A 561 -22.09 7.16 -10.00
N SER A 562 -22.30 7.42 -8.71
CA SER A 562 -22.66 8.76 -8.22
C SER A 562 -21.55 9.80 -8.40
N LEU A 563 -20.28 9.38 -8.36
CA LEU A 563 -19.15 10.27 -8.65
C LEU A 563 -19.13 10.65 -10.14
N CYS A 564 -19.38 9.69 -11.04
CA CYS A 564 -19.48 9.97 -12.47
C CYS A 564 -20.61 10.97 -12.79
N GLU A 565 -21.77 10.82 -12.15
CA GLU A 565 -22.93 11.70 -12.37
C GLU A 565 -22.67 13.13 -11.89
N LYS A 566 -21.93 13.31 -10.78
CA LYS A 566 -21.71 14.62 -10.17
C LYS A 566 -20.54 15.38 -10.74
N HIS A 567 -19.53 14.65 -11.19
CA HIS A 567 -18.29 15.21 -11.71
C HIS A 567 -18.04 14.68 -13.12
N PRO A 568 -18.93 15.00 -14.08
CA PRO A 568 -18.75 14.58 -15.47
C PRO A 568 -17.45 15.19 -16.03
N GLU A 569 -16.71 14.42 -16.81
CA GLU A 569 -15.48 14.86 -17.50
C GLU A 569 -14.34 15.33 -16.59
N THR A 570 -14.33 14.90 -15.32
CA THR A 570 -13.28 15.24 -14.35
C THR A 570 -12.30 14.10 -14.09
N ASP A 571 -11.09 14.48 -13.66
CA ASP A 571 -10.09 13.55 -13.15
C ASP A 571 -10.23 13.38 -11.64
N VAL A 572 -10.61 12.16 -11.23
CA VAL A 572 -10.82 11.79 -9.83
C VAL A 572 -9.64 10.96 -9.34
N GLY A 573 -8.91 11.48 -8.35
CA GLY A 573 -7.86 10.74 -7.64
C GLY A 573 -8.47 9.82 -6.58
N VAL A 574 -8.25 8.51 -6.68
CA VAL A 574 -8.74 7.53 -5.69
C VAL A 574 -7.57 7.01 -4.89
N PHE A 575 -7.42 7.49 -3.65
CA PHE A 575 -6.34 7.07 -2.75
C PHE A 575 -6.85 6.09 -1.71
N PHE A 576 -6.17 4.95 -1.57
CA PHE A 576 -6.58 3.88 -0.68
C PHE A 576 -5.45 3.46 0.26
N CYS A 577 -5.80 3.29 1.53
CA CYS A 577 -4.94 2.66 2.53
C CYS A 577 -5.75 1.68 3.41
N GLY A 578 -5.37 0.41 3.40
CA GLY A 578 -6.11 -0.64 4.12
C GLY A 578 -5.91 -2.06 3.56
N PRO A 579 -6.86 -2.97 3.80
CA PRO A 579 -6.70 -4.40 3.49
C PRO A 579 -6.66 -4.71 1.98
N ALA A 580 -5.84 -5.69 1.61
CA ALA A 580 -5.58 -6.05 0.21
C ALA A 580 -6.83 -6.45 -0.62
N PRO A 581 -7.84 -7.17 -0.08
CA PRO A 581 -9.06 -7.45 -0.83
C PRO A 581 -9.81 -6.18 -1.24
N LEU A 582 -9.91 -5.21 -0.34
CA LEU A 582 -10.57 -3.93 -0.63
C LEU A 582 -9.79 -3.11 -1.67
N SER A 583 -8.45 -3.13 -1.59
CA SER A 583 -7.58 -2.53 -2.62
C SER A 583 -7.89 -3.08 -4.02
N LYS A 584 -8.02 -4.40 -4.16
CA LYS A 584 -8.33 -5.04 -5.45
C LYS A 584 -9.70 -4.62 -5.98
N THR A 585 -10.71 -4.57 -5.10
CA THR A 585 -12.06 -4.12 -5.47
C THR A 585 -12.03 -2.68 -5.97
N LEU A 586 -11.41 -1.76 -5.22
CA LEU A 586 -11.33 -0.33 -5.61
C LEU A 586 -10.58 -0.14 -6.92
N HIS A 587 -9.46 -0.83 -7.11
CA HIS A 587 -8.70 -0.81 -8.37
C HIS A 587 -9.56 -1.27 -9.55
N SER A 588 -10.30 -2.36 -9.38
CA SER A 588 -11.25 -2.86 -10.39
C SER A 588 -12.36 -1.86 -10.67
N MET A 589 -12.87 -1.15 -9.66
CA MET A 589 -13.92 -0.15 -9.83
C MET A 589 -13.40 1.09 -10.56
N CYS A 590 -12.18 1.55 -10.26
CA CYS A 590 -11.54 2.64 -11.01
C CYS A 590 -11.46 2.32 -12.50
N ASN A 591 -11.06 1.09 -12.86
CA ASN A 591 -10.98 0.67 -14.26
C ASN A 591 -12.37 0.50 -14.90
N LYS A 592 -13.36 0.02 -14.15
CA LYS A 592 -14.72 -0.20 -14.65
C LYS A 592 -15.45 1.11 -14.96
N TYR A 593 -15.32 2.11 -14.09
CA TYR A 593 -16.06 3.37 -14.20
C TYR A 593 -15.31 4.49 -14.95
N SER A 594 -14.02 4.29 -15.26
CA SER A 594 -13.27 5.23 -16.09
C SER A 594 -13.76 5.21 -17.53
N THR A 595 -13.99 6.39 -18.10
CA THR A 595 -14.43 6.56 -19.49
C THR A 595 -13.53 7.55 -20.24
N PRO A 596 -13.30 7.37 -21.57
CA PRO A 596 -12.38 8.24 -22.33
C PRO A 596 -12.85 9.69 -22.47
N LYS A 597 -14.17 9.90 -22.56
CA LYS A 597 -14.83 11.21 -22.72
C LYS A 597 -15.71 11.55 -21.51
N GLY A 598 -15.39 11.02 -20.34
CA GLY A 598 -16.14 11.24 -19.11
C GLY A 598 -15.20 11.22 -17.92
N THR A 599 -15.71 10.84 -16.76
CA THR A 599 -14.92 10.82 -15.52
C THR A 599 -13.82 9.75 -15.60
N ARG A 600 -12.59 10.13 -15.23
CA ARG A 600 -11.42 9.24 -15.20
C ARG A 600 -10.97 9.03 -13.76
N PHE A 601 -10.77 7.77 -13.35
CA PHE A 601 -10.39 7.42 -11.97
C PHE A 601 -8.95 6.92 -11.92
N PHE A 602 -8.09 7.65 -11.20
CA PHE A 602 -6.68 7.34 -11.03
C PHE A 602 -6.46 6.67 -9.67
N TYR A 603 -6.00 5.42 -9.67
CA TYR A 603 -5.88 4.64 -8.44
C TYR A 603 -4.49 4.74 -7.79
N GLY A 604 -4.43 5.35 -6.61
CA GLY A 604 -3.25 5.41 -5.74
C GLY A 604 -3.39 4.48 -4.54
N LYS A 605 -2.42 3.58 -4.33
CA LYS A 605 -2.41 2.64 -3.19
C LYS A 605 -1.26 2.93 -2.24
N GLU A 606 -1.60 3.22 -0.99
CA GLU A 606 -0.65 3.25 0.12
C GLU A 606 -0.16 1.85 0.51
N ASN A 607 1.13 1.74 0.80
CA ASN A 607 1.78 0.48 1.20
C ASN A 607 2.53 0.70 2.51
N PHE A 608 1.80 0.64 3.64
CA PHE A 608 2.37 0.63 4.99
C PHE A 608 2.03 -0.67 5.71
#